data_AF-A0A316VNQ4-F1
#
_entry.id   AF-A0A316VNQ4-F1
#
_cell.length_a   1.000
_cell.length_b   1.000
_cell.length_c   1.000
_cell.angle_alpha   90.00
_cell.angle_beta   90.00
_cell.angle_gamma   90.00
#
_symmetry.space_group_name_H-M   'P 1'
#
loop_
_entity.id
_entity.type
_entity.pdbx_description
1 polymer ?
#
loop_
_entity_poly.entity_id
_entity_poly.type
_entity_poly.pdbx_seq_one_letter_code
_entity_poly.pdbx_strand_id
1 'polypeptide(L)'
;MSERNLDQLLKWSIAAQGEGNGTGAGNGSIDAQALAAQQPGMKEIAAEVAAGKRPDLQDPGLLDALMGGKSEAQMMKEELAVACDEQRSTEDRCIALDNFEMLIESIDNANNIKNMGMWPPLLSLLASKVPAILSGALWVVGTAIQNNDKAQMALLSHKPLQAILDSLSTSEAEAIRSKAAYALSALLKHNPPAVVAFDELDGWQALRGALEDPSIAIRRKVVFLINTLLLQ
;
A
#
# COMPACT_ATOMS: atom_id res chain seq x y z
N MET A 1 7.74 -13.80 7.85
CA MET A 1 8.24 -12.44 7.53
C MET A 1 9.71 -12.53 7.17
N SER A 2 10.15 -11.80 6.13
CA SER A 2 11.56 -11.66 5.76
C SER A 2 12.29 -10.78 6.79
N GLU A 3 13.58 -10.98 7.04
CA GLU A 3 14.43 -10.11 7.90
C GLU A 3 14.33 -8.63 7.52
N ARG A 4 14.11 -8.35 6.22
CA ARG A 4 13.88 -7.01 5.67
C ARG A 4 12.65 -6.31 6.27
N ASN A 5 11.68 -7.08 6.75
CA ASN A 5 10.43 -6.59 7.32
C ASN A 5 10.66 -6.13 8.79
N LEU A 6 11.54 -6.82 9.53
CA LEU A 6 11.84 -6.49 10.93
C LEU A 6 12.67 -5.21 11.08
N ASP A 7 13.69 -5.02 10.22
CA ASP A 7 14.53 -3.82 10.24
C ASP A 7 13.76 -2.54 9.88
N GLN A 8 12.73 -2.65 9.04
CA GLN A 8 11.86 -1.53 8.63
C GLN A 8 10.89 -1.16 9.76
N LEU A 9 10.30 -2.16 10.44
CA LEU A 9 9.47 -1.94 11.64
C LEU A 9 10.26 -1.28 12.77
N LEU A 10 11.53 -1.67 12.94
CA LEU A 10 12.42 -1.04 13.91
C LEU A 10 12.69 0.45 13.58
N LYS A 11 12.94 0.78 12.31
CA LYS A 11 13.09 2.18 11.88
C LYS A 11 11.82 3.01 12.15
N TRP A 12 10.66 2.41 11.93
CA TRP A 12 9.36 2.99 12.25
C TRP A 12 9.21 3.34 13.72
N SER A 13 9.55 2.40 14.61
CA SER A 13 9.49 2.62 16.06
C SER A 13 10.39 3.77 16.54
N ILE A 14 11.55 3.97 15.89
CA ILE A 14 12.50 5.02 16.25
C ILE A 14 11.99 6.39 15.79
N ALA A 15 11.36 6.48 14.62
CA ALA A 15 10.80 7.72 14.11
C ALA A 15 9.60 8.21 14.94
N ALA A 16 8.73 7.30 15.38
CA ALA A 16 7.54 7.63 16.19
C ALA A 16 7.87 8.23 17.58
N GLN A 17 9.04 7.92 18.14
CA GLN A 17 9.49 8.50 19.43
C GLN A 17 9.98 9.95 19.32
N GLY A 18 10.27 10.45 18.11
CA GLY A 18 10.75 11.82 17.90
C GLY A 18 9.69 12.91 18.06
N GLU A 19 8.40 12.57 17.96
CA GLU A 19 7.30 13.55 17.90
C GLU A 19 6.42 13.58 19.17
N GLY A 20 6.63 12.67 20.13
CA GLY A 20 5.74 12.47 21.28
C GLY A 20 6.27 13.01 22.61
N ASN A 21 6.53 14.32 22.74
CA ASN A 21 6.67 14.95 24.06
C ASN A 21 5.76 16.17 24.19
N GLY A 22 4.45 15.89 24.30
CA GLY A 22 3.40 16.87 24.56
C GLY A 22 2.50 16.39 25.70
N THR A 23 2.60 17.08 26.83
CA THR A 23 1.86 16.88 28.08
C THR A 23 0.34 16.86 27.90
N GLY A 24 -0.34 15.86 28.45
CA GLY A 24 -1.80 15.82 28.55
C GLY A 24 -2.29 14.94 29.70
N ALA A 25 -2.60 15.57 30.84
CA ALA A 25 -3.24 14.95 31.99
C ALA A 25 -4.77 14.92 31.82
N GLY A 26 -5.44 13.84 32.23
CA GLY A 26 -6.89 13.87 32.49
C GLY A 26 -7.67 12.57 32.28
N ASN A 27 -7.86 11.81 33.37
CA ASN A 27 -9.00 10.95 33.76
C ASN A 27 -9.75 10.08 32.72
N GLY A 28 -9.59 8.75 32.87
CA GLY A 28 -10.55 7.75 32.41
C GLY A 28 -10.18 6.32 32.84
N SER A 29 -11.01 5.71 33.70
CA SER A 29 -11.10 4.29 34.07
C SER A 29 -9.85 3.55 34.61
N ILE A 30 -9.99 3.07 35.84
CA ILE A 30 -8.98 2.37 36.67
C ILE A 30 -8.49 1.03 36.05
N ASP A 31 -9.14 0.52 35.01
CA ASP A 31 -8.84 -0.80 34.43
C ASP A 31 -7.75 -0.78 33.33
N ALA A 32 -7.49 0.36 32.69
CA ALA A 32 -6.47 0.46 31.63
C ALA A 32 -5.04 0.60 32.20
N GLN A 33 -4.90 1.19 33.39
CA GLN A 33 -3.60 1.40 34.05
C GLN A 33 -3.02 0.11 34.65
N ALA A 34 -3.86 -0.87 34.99
CA ALA A 34 -3.42 -2.14 35.55
C ALA A 34 -2.82 -3.08 34.48
N LEU A 35 -3.29 -3.02 33.23
CA LEU A 35 -2.70 -3.77 32.11
C LEU A 35 -1.41 -3.12 31.58
N ALA A 36 -1.32 -1.79 31.57
CA ALA A 36 -0.11 -1.08 31.13
C ALA A 36 1.10 -1.32 32.05
N ALA A 37 0.87 -1.61 33.34
CA ALA A 37 1.93 -1.84 34.33
C ALA A 37 2.61 -3.22 34.22
N GLN A 38 2.09 -4.11 33.38
CA GLN A 38 2.58 -5.49 33.21
C GLN A 38 3.23 -5.74 31.86
N GLN A 39 3.46 -4.69 31.08
CA GLN A 39 4.11 -4.78 29.78
C GLN A 39 5.64 -4.61 29.93
N PRO A 40 6.46 -5.60 29.53
CA PRO A 40 7.91 -5.47 29.54
C PRO A 40 8.31 -4.31 28.63
N GLY A 41 9.14 -3.40 29.15
CA GLY A 41 9.55 -2.22 28.39
C GLY A 41 10.42 -2.60 27.18
N MET A 42 10.42 -1.78 26.12
CA MET A 42 11.16 -2.01 24.86
C MET A 42 12.65 -2.41 25.02
N LYS A 43 13.26 -2.02 26.15
CA LYS A 43 14.64 -2.42 26.52
C LYS A 43 14.77 -3.90 26.90
N GLU A 44 13.78 -4.47 27.57
CA GLU A 44 13.79 -5.90 27.94
C GLU A 44 13.59 -6.77 26.71
N ILE A 45 12.65 -6.43 25.85
CA ILE A 45 12.42 -7.16 24.59
C ILE A 45 13.62 -7.07 23.65
N ALA A 46 14.26 -5.90 23.51
CA ALA A 46 15.51 -5.79 22.76
C ALA A 46 16.65 -6.64 23.37
N ALA A 47 16.73 -6.73 24.70
CA ALA A 47 17.69 -7.58 25.39
C ALA A 47 17.38 -9.08 25.20
N GLU A 48 16.11 -9.49 25.15
CA GLU A 48 15.70 -10.87 24.90
C GLU A 48 15.98 -11.31 23.45
N VAL A 49 15.76 -10.43 22.46
CA VAL A 49 16.17 -10.69 21.06
C VAL A 49 17.68 -10.79 20.94
N ALA A 50 18.44 -9.90 21.60
CA ALA A 50 19.89 -9.97 21.65
C ALA A 50 20.40 -11.24 22.36
N ALA A 51 19.61 -11.79 23.29
CA ALA A 51 19.86 -13.07 23.96
C ALA A 51 19.39 -14.29 23.16
N GLY A 52 18.89 -14.12 21.92
CA GLY A 52 18.52 -15.21 21.02
C GLY A 52 17.15 -15.82 21.28
N LYS A 53 16.32 -15.24 22.16
CA LYS A 53 14.90 -15.61 22.28
C LYS A 53 14.14 -14.96 21.13
N ARG A 54 13.31 -15.76 20.45
CA ARG A 54 12.35 -15.22 19.47
C ARG A 54 11.15 -14.67 20.22
N PRO A 55 10.85 -13.37 20.14
CA PRO A 55 9.66 -12.81 20.74
C PRO A 55 8.42 -13.44 20.11
N ASP A 56 7.38 -13.65 20.91
CA ASP A 56 6.10 -14.10 20.39
C ASP A 56 5.39 -12.93 19.73
N LEU A 57 5.52 -12.84 18.40
CA LEU A 57 4.91 -11.80 17.58
C LEU A 57 3.37 -11.90 17.53
N GLN A 58 2.77 -12.91 18.16
CA GLN A 58 1.32 -13.01 18.33
C GLN A 58 0.84 -12.37 19.64
N ASP A 59 1.76 -11.93 20.53
CA ASP A 59 1.40 -11.19 21.73
C ASP A 59 0.88 -9.79 21.36
N PRO A 60 -0.42 -9.50 21.62
CA PRO A 60 -1.00 -8.20 21.33
C PRO A 60 -0.29 -7.04 22.03
N GLY A 61 0.28 -7.26 23.22
CA GLY A 61 1.02 -6.24 23.95
C GLY A 61 2.37 -5.91 23.33
N LEU A 62 3.02 -6.91 22.73
CA LEU A 62 4.28 -6.72 22.01
C LEU A 62 4.06 -5.99 20.68
N LEU A 63 3.01 -6.36 19.95
CA LEU A 63 2.63 -5.68 18.70
C LEU A 63 2.29 -4.20 18.94
N ASP A 64 1.55 -3.91 20.01
CA ASP A 64 1.17 -2.54 20.40
C ASP A 64 2.40 -1.70 20.77
N ALA A 65 3.34 -2.26 21.53
CA ALA A 65 4.60 -1.61 21.85
C ALA A 65 5.52 -1.41 20.63
N LEU A 66 5.52 -2.35 19.68
CA LEU A 66 6.33 -2.27 18.45
C LEU A 66 5.79 -1.22 17.46
N MET A 67 4.46 -1.09 17.37
CA MET A 67 3.76 -0.13 16.49
C MET A 67 3.48 1.23 17.16
N GLY A 68 4.01 1.46 18.37
CA GLY A 68 3.87 2.73 19.09
C GLY A 68 2.43 3.05 19.53
N GLY A 69 1.60 2.04 19.78
CA GLY A 69 0.21 2.19 20.23
C GLY A 69 -0.80 2.58 19.14
N LYS A 70 -0.39 2.64 17.87
CA LYS A 70 -1.26 3.00 16.74
C LYS A 70 -1.86 1.76 16.09
N SER A 71 -3.17 1.80 15.83
CA SER A 71 -3.81 0.79 14.99
C SER A 71 -3.35 0.87 13.54
N GLU A 72 -3.35 -0.26 12.82
CA GLU A 72 -3.03 -0.28 11.37
C GLU A 72 -3.90 0.69 10.58
N ALA A 73 -5.19 0.81 10.91
CA ALA A 73 -6.09 1.78 10.30
C ALA A 73 -5.66 3.24 10.54
N GLN A 74 -5.07 3.54 11.69
CA GLN A 74 -4.53 4.87 11.95
C GLN A 74 -3.26 5.12 11.12
N MET A 75 -2.34 4.16 11.09
CA MET A 75 -1.11 4.25 10.29
C MET A 75 -1.43 4.42 8.81
N MET A 76 -2.37 3.64 8.26
CA MET A 76 -2.84 3.80 6.88
C MET A 76 -3.28 5.24 6.56
N LYS A 77 -4.03 5.89 7.46
CA LYS A 77 -4.48 7.28 7.25
C LYS A 77 -3.32 8.25 7.28
N GLU A 78 -2.41 8.09 8.23
CA GLU A 78 -1.25 8.97 8.40
C GLU A 78 -0.31 8.87 7.19
N GLU A 79 0.03 7.66 6.75
CA GLU A 79 0.90 7.46 5.59
C GLU A 79 0.27 7.99 4.29
N LEU A 80 -1.03 7.76 4.06
CA LEU A 80 -1.69 8.30 2.88
C LEU A 80 -1.78 9.84 2.94
N ALA A 81 -1.96 10.42 4.13
CA ALA A 81 -1.94 11.88 4.29
C ALA A 81 -0.57 12.46 3.97
N VAL A 82 0.52 11.82 4.44
CA VAL A 82 1.90 12.23 4.11
C VAL A 82 2.14 12.10 2.61
N ALA A 83 1.74 11.00 1.97
CA ALA A 83 1.88 10.82 0.52
C ALA A 83 1.17 11.91 -0.31
N CYS A 84 0.02 12.39 0.17
CA CYS A 84 -0.77 13.46 -0.46
C CYS A 84 -0.24 14.88 -0.18
N ASP A 85 0.60 15.07 0.83
CA ASP A 85 1.08 16.39 1.22
C ASP A 85 2.22 16.88 0.31
N GLU A 86 1.91 17.78 -0.63
CA GLU A 86 2.89 18.37 -1.54
C GLU A 86 3.89 19.31 -0.85
N GLN A 87 3.71 19.65 0.43
CA GLN A 87 4.71 20.39 1.22
C GLN A 87 5.83 19.50 1.75
N ARG A 88 5.63 18.17 1.77
CA ARG A 88 6.65 17.19 2.15
C ARG A 88 7.63 16.95 1.01
N SER A 89 8.83 16.49 1.35
CA SER A 89 9.82 16.08 0.35
C SER A 89 9.29 14.92 -0.51
N THR A 90 9.81 14.77 -1.73
CA THR A 90 9.42 13.63 -2.58
C THR A 90 9.81 12.32 -1.93
N GLU A 91 10.98 12.30 -1.27
CA GLU A 91 11.50 11.16 -0.53
C GLU A 91 10.55 10.73 0.60
N ASP A 92 10.08 11.66 1.44
CA ASP A 92 9.14 11.34 2.54
C ASP A 92 7.83 10.78 2.00
N ARG A 93 7.32 11.37 0.92
CA ARG A 93 6.07 10.92 0.28
C ARG A 93 6.22 9.53 -0.35
N CYS A 94 7.38 9.22 -0.91
CA CYS A 94 7.68 7.88 -1.43
C CYS A 94 7.77 6.86 -0.30
N ILE A 95 8.47 7.19 0.79
CA ILE A 95 8.52 6.34 2.00
C ILE A 95 7.11 6.08 2.51
N ALA A 96 6.25 7.10 2.53
CA ALA A 96 4.88 6.94 2.98
C ALA A 96 4.05 6.03 2.08
N LEU A 97 4.23 6.10 0.76
CA LEU A 97 3.61 5.17 -0.18
C LEU A 97 4.10 3.73 0.02
N ASP A 98 5.38 3.53 0.28
CA ASP A 98 5.95 2.20 0.55
C ASP A 98 5.42 1.63 1.88
N ASN A 99 5.32 2.45 2.93
CA ASN A 99 4.75 2.04 4.22
C ASN A 99 3.26 1.72 4.09
N PHE A 100 2.50 2.57 3.39
CA PHE A 100 1.09 2.33 3.12
C PHE A 100 0.90 1.03 2.33
N GLU A 101 1.75 0.78 1.33
CA GLU A 101 1.74 -0.46 0.54
C GLU A 101 1.97 -1.70 1.41
N MET A 102 2.92 -1.65 2.34
CA MET A 102 3.17 -2.76 3.26
C MET A 102 1.94 -3.10 4.11
N LEU A 103 1.23 -2.08 4.61
CA LEU A 103 0.03 -2.28 5.43
C LEU A 103 -1.12 -2.93 4.63
N ILE A 104 -1.26 -2.58 3.36
CA ILE A 104 -2.33 -3.11 2.49
C ILE A 104 -2.01 -4.47 1.87
N GLU A 105 -0.81 -5.04 2.09
CA GLU A 105 -0.55 -6.47 1.79
C GLU A 105 -1.52 -7.38 2.56
N SER A 106 -2.03 -6.90 3.70
CA SER A 106 -3.14 -7.52 4.40
C SER A 106 -4.47 -7.27 3.66
N ILE A 107 -5.16 -8.37 3.31
CA ILE A 107 -6.47 -8.34 2.63
C ILE A 107 -7.49 -7.53 3.45
N ASP A 108 -7.43 -7.60 4.79
CA ASP A 108 -8.34 -6.87 5.67
C ASP A 108 -8.11 -5.35 5.56
N ASN A 109 -6.85 -4.91 5.56
CA ASN A 109 -6.49 -3.51 5.40
C ASN A 109 -6.83 -2.99 4.00
N ALA A 110 -6.53 -3.76 2.96
CA ALA A 110 -6.91 -3.44 1.58
C ALA A 110 -8.43 -3.25 1.44
N ASN A 111 -9.23 -4.11 2.07
CA ASN A 111 -10.69 -3.98 2.10
C ASN A 111 -11.16 -2.77 2.92
N ASN A 112 -10.41 -2.37 3.94
CA ASN A 112 -10.74 -1.23 4.79
C ASN A 112 -10.52 0.13 4.10
N ILE A 113 -9.72 0.20 3.02
CA ILE A 113 -9.54 1.39 2.19
C ILE A 113 -10.88 2.03 1.81
N LYS A 114 -11.86 1.20 1.44
CA LYS A 114 -13.21 1.65 1.10
C LYS A 114 -13.91 2.31 2.30
N ASN A 115 -13.92 1.63 3.45
CA ASN A 115 -14.64 2.09 4.64
C ASN A 115 -14.04 3.38 5.20
N MET A 116 -12.73 3.56 5.00
CA MET A 116 -11.98 4.72 5.47
C MET A 116 -11.97 5.89 4.46
N GLY A 117 -12.59 5.72 3.29
CA GLY A 117 -12.67 6.77 2.27
C GLY A 117 -11.32 7.10 1.62
N MET A 118 -10.41 6.13 1.55
CA MET A 118 -9.02 6.36 1.10
C MET A 118 -8.81 6.22 -0.41
N TRP A 119 -9.79 5.69 -1.16
CA TRP A 119 -9.68 5.57 -2.62
C TRP A 119 -9.53 6.94 -3.33
N PRO A 120 -10.37 7.97 -3.06
CA PRO A 120 -10.21 9.26 -3.73
C PRO A 120 -8.83 9.92 -3.53
N PRO A 121 -8.27 10.05 -2.31
CA PRO A 121 -6.93 10.61 -2.13
C PRO A 121 -5.83 9.72 -2.74
N LEU A 122 -5.96 8.39 -2.70
CA LEU A 122 -5.00 7.50 -3.36
C LEU A 122 -5.01 7.69 -4.89
N LEU A 123 -6.20 7.79 -5.49
CA LEU A 123 -6.33 7.94 -6.95
C LEU A 123 -5.95 9.33 -7.45
N SER A 124 -5.99 10.37 -6.61
CA SER A 124 -5.48 11.69 -7.01
C SER A 124 -3.97 11.67 -7.29
N LEU A 125 -3.22 10.77 -6.63
CA LEU A 125 -1.79 10.59 -6.85
C LEU A 125 -1.47 10.00 -8.24
N LEU A 126 -2.44 9.37 -8.92
CA LEU A 126 -2.28 8.90 -10.30
C LEU A 126 -2.19 10.07 -11.32
N ALA A 127 -2.54 11.29 -10.91
CA ALA A 127 -2.35 12.51 -11.70
C ALA A 127 -1.04 13.25 -11.36
N SER A 128 -0.22 12.70 -10.46
CA SER A 128 1.02 13.34 -10.03
C SER A 128 2.02 13.50 -11.18
N LYS A 129 2.60 14.69 -11.30
CA LYS A 129 3.69 14.98 -12.24
C LYS A 129 5.05 14.46 -11.75
N VAL A 130 5.13 13.96 -10.51
CA VAL A 130 6.35 13.41 -9.94
C VAL A 130 6.37 11.90 -10.22
N PRO A 131 7.27 11.40 -11.09
CA PRO A 131 7.23 10.02 -11.56
C PRO A 131 7.30 8.97 -10.44
N ALA A 132 8.07 9.26 -9.38
CA ALA A 132 8.19 8.36 -8.24
C ALA A 132 6.87 8.22 -7.46
N ILE A 133 6.11 9.31 -7.31
CA ILE A 133 4.79 9.32 -6.66
C ILE A 133 3.76 8.57 -7.50
N LEU A 134 3.72 8.83 -8.81
CA LEU A 134 2.84 8.10 -9.74
C LEU A 134 3.15 6.59 -9.70
N SER A 135 4.43 6.22 -9.78
CA SER A 135 4.87 4.83 -9.71
C SER A 135 4.49 4.16 -8.38
N GLY A 136 4.64 4.87 -7.25
CA GLY A 136 4.27 4.37 -5.93
C GLY A 136 2.75 4.23 -5.76
N ALA A 137 1.96 5.17 -6.27
CA ALA A 137 0.50 5.09 -6.24
C ALA A 137 -0.02 3.90 -7.09
N LEU A 138 0.53 3.68 -8.28
CA LEU A 138 0.21 2.50 -9.10
C LEU A 138 0.58 1.18 -8.40
N TRP A 139 1.68 1.18 -7.64
CA TRP A 139 2.10 0.03 -6.85
C TRP A 139 1.09 -0.29 -5.76
N VAL A 140 0.74 0.70 -4.93
CA VAL A 140 -0.28 0.60 -3.88
C VAL A 140 -1.62 0.12 -4.47
N VAL A 141 -2.09 0.73 -5.55
CA VAL A 141 -3.35 0.35 -6.21
C VAL A 141 -3.32 -1.11 -6.63
N GLY A 142 -2.24 -1.55 -7.28
CA GLY A 142 -2.08 -2.93 -7.73
C GLY A 142 -2.06 -3.93 -6.58
N THR A 143 -1.33 -3.64 -5.50
CA THR A 143 -1.26 -4.51 -4.32
C THR A 143 -2.61 -4.63 -3.63
N ALA A 144 -3.34 -3.53 -3.45
CA ALA A 144 -4.62 -3.53 -2.73
C ALA A 144 -5.67 -4.45 -3.37
N ILE A 145 -5.64 -4.56 -4.69
CA ILE A 145 -6.66 -5.29 -5.46
C ILE A 145 -6.20 -6.66 -5.96
N GLN A 146 -4.93 -7.01 -5.76
CA GLN A 146 -4.38 -8.26 -6.29
C GLN A 146 -5.11 -9.46 -5.69
N ASN A 147 -5.79 -10.23 -6.55
CA ASN A 147 -6.60 -11.39 -6.17
C ASN A 147 -7.62 -11.07 -5.04
N ASN A 148 -8.20 -9.87 -5.07
CA ASN A 148 -9.13 -9.38 -4.05
C ASN A 148 -10.37 -8.73 -4.70
N ASP A 149 -11.38 -9.54 -5.02
CA ASP A 149 -12.61 -9.12 -5.70
C ASP A 149 -13.32 -7.95 -5.00
N LYS A 150 -13.32 -7.93 -3.67
CA LYS A 150 -13.97 -6.86 -2.89
C LYS A 150 -13.27 -5.52 -3.08
N ALA A 151 -11.94 -5.50 -3.02
CA ALA A 151 -11.16 -4.29 -3.28
C ALA A 151 -11.18 -3.89 -4.76
N GLN A 152 -11.12 -4.86 -5.69
CA GLN A 152 -11.28 -4.61 -7.12
C GLN A 152 -12.59 -3.90 -7.44
N MET A 153 -13.72 -4.41 -6.93
CA MET A 153 -15.04 -3.80 -7.18
C MET A 153 -15.20 -2.44 -6.48
N ALA A 154 -14.61 -2.27 -5.30
CA ALA A 154 -14.57 -0.97 -4.63
C ALA A 154 -13.80 0.06 -5.48
N LEU A 155 -12.61 -0.29 -5.93
CA LEU A 155 -11.78 0.54 -6.78
C LEU A 155 -12.49 0.86 -8.11
N LEU A 156 -13.11 -0.12 -8.77
CA LEU A 156 -13.76 0.05 -10.08
C LEU A 156 -14.85 1.13 -10.04
N SER A 157 -15.55 1.30 -8.92
CA SER A 157 -16.56 2.35 -8.74
C SER A 157 -16.00 3.79 -8.86
N HIS A 158 -14.69 3.94 -8.71
CA HIS A 158 -13.96 5.21 -8.89
C HIS A 158 -13.38 5.41 -10.30
N LYS A 159 -13.67 4.50 -11.25
CA LYS A 159 -13.25 4.59 -12.66
C LYS A 159 -11.72 4.81 -12.86
N PRO A 160 -10.86 3.96 -12.30
CA PRO A 160 -9.40 4.16 -12.34
C PRO A 160 -8.78 3.85 -13.70
N LEU A 161 -9.50 3.14 -14.58
CA LEU A 161 -8.95 2.50 -15.77
C LEU A 161 -8.27 3.50 -16.70
N GLN A 162 -8.88 4.66 -16.96
CA GLN A 162 -8.28 5.67 -17.84
C GLN A 162 -6.89 6.09 -17.36
N ALA A 163 -6.73 6.41 -16.07
CA ALA A 163 -5.45 6.83 -15.51
C ALA A 163 -4.38 5.71 -15.58
N ILE A 164 -4.79 4.46 -15.38
CA ILE A 164 -3.90 3.30 -15.49
C ILE A 164 -3.48 3.07 -16.95
N LEU A 165 -4.41 3.17 -17.90
CA LEU A 165 -4.15 3.02 -19.33
C LEU A 165 -3.25 4.13 -19.88
N ASP A 166 -3.48 5.37 -19.45
CA ASP A 166 -2.64 6.52 -19.79
C ASP A 166 -1.21 6.31 -19.26
N SER A 167 -1.07 5.86 -18.00
CA SER A 167 0.23 5.54 -17.40
C SER A 167 0.97 4.43 -18.14
N LEU A 168 0.26 3.42 -18.65
CA LEU A 168 0.83 2.34 -19.45
C LEU A 168 1.28 2.83 -20.83
N SER A 169 0.50 3.69 -21.48
CA SER A 169 0.66 4.02 -22.89
C SER A 169 1.52 5.25 -23.15
N THR A 170 1.59 6.18 -22.20
CA THR A 170 2.18 7.52 -22.42
C THR A 170 3.43 7.81 -21.60
N SER A 171 3.72 7.00 -20.58
CA SER A 171 4.87 7.25 -19.71
C SER A 171 6.20 6.85 -20.38
N GLU A 172 7.16 7.78 -20.38
CA GLU A 172 8.54 7.50 -20.80
C GLU A 172 9.29 6.57 -19.83
N ALA A 173 8.92 6.59 -18.55
CA ALA A 173 9.57 5.78 -17.52
C ALA A 173 9.05 4.33 -17.52
N GLU A 174 9.97 3.38 -17.70
CA GLU A 174 9.67 1.93 -17.65
C GLU A 174 9.05 1.52 -16.31
N ALA A 175 9.49 2.10 -15.20
CA ALA A 175 8.97 1.80 -13.87
C ALA A 175 7.46 2.05 -13.77
N ILE A 176 6.98 3.20 -14.26
CA ILE A 176 5.56 3.55 -14.29
C ILE A 176 4.79 2.58 -15.18
N ARG A 177 5.25 2.35 -16.42
CA ARG A 177 4.57 1.42 -17.35
C ARG A 177 4.49 0.00 -16.77
N SER A 178 5.54 -0.45 -16.10
CA SER A 178 5.60 -1.76 -15.44
C SER A 178 4.64 -1.89 -14.26
N LYS A 179 4.45 -0.82 -13.48
CA LYS A 179 3.48 -0.76 -12.36
C LYS A 179 2.05 -0.57 -12.87
N ALA A 180 1.84 0.19 -13.94
CA ALA A 180 0.55 0.31 -14.62
C ALA A 180 0.09 -1.05 -15.18
N ALA A 181 0.97 -1.77 -15.87
CA ALA A 181 0.67 -3.13 -16.36
C ALA A 181 0.33 -4.09 -15.21
N TYR A 182 0.99 -3.95 -14.06
CA TYR A 182 0.69 -4.73 -12.86
C TYR A 182 -0.70 -4.40 -12.29
N ALA A 183 -0.99 -3.12 -12.04
CA ALA A 183 -2.29 -2.68 -11.53
C ALA A 183 -3.44 -3.05 -12.48
N LEU A 184 -3.24 -2.87 -13.79
CA LEU A 184 -4.19 -3.29 -14.82
C LEU A 184 -4.42 -4.80 -14.77
N SER A 185 -3.36 -5.59 -14.70
CA SER A 185 -3.49 -7.04 -14.55
C SER A 185 -4.22 -7.44 -13.26
N ALA A 186 -3.97 -6.75 -12.15
CA ALA A 186 -4.62 -7.03 -10.87
C ALA A 186 -6.10 -6.67 -10.90
N LEU A 187 -6.50 -5.64 -11.65
CA LEU A 187 -7.89 -5.21 -11.79
C LEU A 187 -8.71 -6.10 -12.73
N LEU A 188 -8.15 -6.53 -13.86
CA LEU A 188 -8.89 -7.23 -14.92
C LEU A 188 -9.05 -8.74 -14.69
N LYS A 189 -8.11 -9.36 -13.97
CA LYS A 189 -8.15 -10.81 -13.73
C LYS A 189 -9.32 -11.18 -12.83
N HIS A 190 -10.09 -12.17 -13.28
CA HIS A 190 -11.28 -12.69 -12.60
C HIS A 190 -12.36 -11.62 -12.33
N ASN A 191 -12.37 -10.53 -13.10
CA ASN A 191 -13.28 -9.41 -12.92
C ASN A 191 -13.98 -9.02 -14.24
N PRO A 192 -15.05 -9.73 -14.64
CA PRO A 192 -15.77 -9.42 -15.87
C PRO A 192 -16.28 -7.97 -15.97
N PRO A 193 -16.83 -7.34 -14.90
CA PRO A 193 -17.19 -5.92 -14.94
C PRO A 193 -16.04 -4.99 -15.30
N ALA A 194 -14.83 -5.25 -14.79
CA ALA A 194 -13.66 -4.46 -15.14
C ALA A 194 -13.23 -4.66 -16.60
N VAL A 195 -13.35 -5.88 -17.13
CA VAL A 195 -13.06 -6.18 -18.54
C VAL A 195 -14.01 -5.44 -19.48
N VAL A 196 -15.31 -5.37 -19.15
CA VAL A 196 -16.29 -4.59 -19.92
C VAL A 196 -15.92 -3.11 -19.92
N ALA A 197 -15.68 -2.53 -18.73
CA ALA A 197 -15.29 -1.12 -18.63
C ALA A 197 -13.94 -0.82 -19.32
N PHE A 198 -13.05 -1.80 -19.39
CA PHE A 198 -11.77 -1.69 -20.11
C PHE A 198 -11.97 -1.72 -21.63
N ASP A 199 -12.88 -2.54 -22.14
CA ASP A 199 -13.25 -2.58 -23.57
C ASP A 199 -13.86 -1.26 -24.03
N GLU A 200 -14.76 -0.68 -23.22
CA GLU A 200 -15.39 0.64 -23.47
C GLU A 200 -14.39 1.81 -23.55
N LEU A 201 -13.17 1.64 -23.02
CA LEU A 201 -12.09 2.63 -23.01
C LEU A 201 -11.00 2.33 -24.03
N ASP A 202 -11.29 1.53 -25.07
CA ASP A 202 -10.32 1.09 -26.08
C ASP A 202 -9.08 0.40 -25.46
N GLY A 203 -9.24 -0.23 -24.30
CA GLY A 203 -8.13 -0.81 -23.53
C GLY A 203 -7.34 -1.87 -24.31
N TRP A 204 -7.98 -2.58 -25.24
CA TRP A 204 -7.30 -3.53 -26.12
C TRP A 204 -6.28 -2.86 -27.04
N GLN A 205 -6.51 -1.62 -27.48
CA GLN A 205 -5.52 -0.87 -28.26
C GLN A 205 -4.31 -0.50 -27.39
N ALA A 206 -4.54 -0.14 -26.12
CA ALA A 206 -3.45 0.10 -25.18
C ALA A 206 -2.60 -1.16 -24.95
N LEU A 207 -3.22 -2.33 -24.77
CA LEU A 207 -2.47 -3.60 -24.66
C LEU A 207 -1.74 -3.94 -25.95
N ARG A 208 -2.33 -3.68 -27.12
CA ARG A 208 -1.65 -3.87 -28.40
C ARG A 208 -0.42 -2.98 -28.51
N GLY A 209 -0.52 -1.69 -28.15
CA GLY A 209 0.63 -0.79 -28.11
C GLY A 209 1.71 -1.25 -27.11
N ALA A 210 1.30 -1.77 -25.95
CA ALA A 210 2.22 -2.29 -24.95
C ALA A 210 2.94 -3.59 -25.37
N LEU A 211 2.46 -4.30 -26.42
CA LEU A 211 3.22 -5.38 -27.06
C LEU A 211 4.42 -4.88 -27.87
N GLU A 212 4.47 -3.60 -28.18
CA GLU A 212 5.58 -2.94 -28.87
C GLU A 212 6.50 -2.16 -27.90
N ASP A 213 6.23 -2.24 -26.59
CA ASP A 213 7.02 -1.55 -25.55
C ASP A 213 8.52 -1.87 -25.70
N PRO A 214 9.43 -0.89 -25.55
CA PRO A 214 10.88 -1.15 -25.64
C PRO A 214 11.36 -2.19 -24.62
N SER A 215 10.73 -2.30 -23.45
CA SER A 215 11.06 -3.28 -22.42
C SER A 215 10.45 -4.65 -22.71
N ILE A 216 11.31 -5.65 -22.89
CA ILE A 216 10.89 -7.05 -23.04
C ILE A 216 10.15 -7.57 -21.80
N ALA A 217 10.45 -7.02 -20.61
CA ALA A 217 9.77 -7.42 -19.38
C ALA A 217 8.30 -6.98 -19.40
N ILE A 218 8.01 -5.78 -19.90
CA ILE A 218 6.64 -5.28 -20.06
C ILE A 218 5.91 -6.10 -21.12
N ARG A 219 6.52 -6.31 -22.30
CA ARG A 219 5.92 -7.15 -23.35
C ARG A 219 5.51 -8.53 -22.83
N ARG A 220 6.35 -9.18 -22.03
CA ARG A 220 6.02 -10.48 -21.40
C ARG A 220 4.84 -10.39 -20.44
N LYS A 221 4.78 -9.36 -19.59
CA LYS A 221 3.64 -9.13 -18.69
C LYS A 221 2.33 -8.94 -19.46
N VAL A 222 2.37 -8.18 -20.55
CA VAL A 222 1.22 -7.90 -21.41
C VAL A 222 0.74 -9.17 -22.11
N VAL A 223 1.66 -9.95 -22.70
CA VAL A 223 1.31 -11.27 -23.30
C VAL A 223 0.67 -12.18 -22.27
N PHE A 224 1.23 -12.26 -21.05
CA PHE A 224 0.66 -13.07 -19.97
C PHE A 224 -0.74 -12.58 -19.59
N LEU A 225 -0.94 -11.27 -19.48
CA LEU A 225 -2.25 -10.68 -19.20
C LEU A 225 -3.26 -11.04 -20.31
N ILE A 226 -2.95 -10.80 -21.58
CA ILE A 226 -3.84 -11.14 -22.71
C ILE A 226 -4.19 -12.63 -22.68
N ASN A 227 -3.20 -13.51 -22.49
CA ASN A 227 -3.45 -14.94 -22.40
C ASN A 227 -4.36 -15.29 -21.20
N THR A 228 -4.19 -14.62 -20.07
CA THR A 228 -5.08 -14.82 -18.91
C THR A 228 -6.50 -14.38 -19.22
N LEU A 229 -6.69 -13.22 -19.85
CA LEU A 229 -8.02 -12.69 -20.18
C LEU A 229 -8.77 -13.56 -21.20
N LEU A 230 -8.06 -14.26 -22.07
CA LEU A 230 -8.64 -15.21 -23.04
C LEU A 230 -9.06 -16.54 -22.41
N LEU A 231 -8.51 -16.90 -21.24
CA LEU A 231 -8.66 -18.21 -20.62
C LEU A 231 -9.46 -18.19 -19.30
N GLN A 232 -9.75 -17.01 -18.76
CA GLN A 232 -10.42 -16.84 -17.46
C GLN A 232 -11.93 -17.05 -17.49
#